data_AF-A0AAW2S7R5-F1
#
_entry.id   AF-A0AAW2S7R5-F1
#
_cell.length_a   1.000
_cell.length_b   1.000
_cell.length_c   1.000
_cell.angle_alpha   90.00
_cell.angle_beta   90.00
_cell.angle_gamma   90.00
#
_symmetry.space_group_name_H-M   'P 1'
#
loop_
_entity.id
_entity.type
_entity.pdbx_description
1 polymer ?
#
loop_
_entity_poly.entity_id
_entity_poly.type
_entity_poly.pdbx_seq_one_letter_code
_entity_poly.pdbx_strand_id
1 'polypeptide(L)'
;MERYSDSDITLRPLDVSDADDFMKWYSDEKVSAFCSWDTFTSKEAAIQYVVDNVIPHPWHKAICVSGRPVGSISVSPFTGRDKCRAEVGYVVASDYWGKGIAPGGENGGERCVRGVGNWSGWRRWWP
;
A
#
# COMPACT_ATOMS: atom_id res chain seq x y z
N MET A 1 10.97 -8.90 -19.33
CA MET A 1 10.08 -8.23 -18.36
C MET A 1 9.75 -9.25 -17.29
N GLU A 2 10.31 -9.10 -16.10
CA GLU A 2 10.10 -10.03 -14.98
C GLU A 2 8.67 -9.88 -14.47
N ARG A 3 7.89 -10.96 -14.49
CA ARG A 3 6.53 -11.01 -13.93
C ARG A 3 6.60 -11.81 -12.64
N TYR A 4 6.09 -11.24 -11.55
CA TYR A 4 5.99 -11.94 -10.28
C TYR A 4 4.73 -12.81 -10.27
N SER A 5 4.83 -14.02 -9.73
CA SER A 5 3.68 -14.91 -9.53
C SER A 5 2.94 -14.52 -8.25
N ASP A 6 1.66 -14.88 -8.11
CA ASP A 6 0.88 -14.63 -6.89
C ASP A 6 1.52 -15.25 -5.63
N SER A 7 2.38 -16.26 -5.79
CA SER A 7 3.11 -16.89 -4.67
C SER A 7 4.32 -16.07 -4.20
N ASP A 8 4.79 -15.12 -5.02
CA ASP A 8 5.93 -14.25 -4.68
C ASP A 8 5.49 -13.00 -3.90
N ILE A 9 4.18 -12.75 -3.86
CA ILE A 9 3.57 -11.59 -3.22
C ILE A 9 3.01 -12.00 -1.85
N THR A 10 3.46 -11.31 -0.81
CA THR A 10 3.01 -11.55 0.57
C THR A 10 2.57 -10.26 1.23
N LEU A 11 1.69 -10.37 2.23
CA LEU A 11 1.26 -9.25 3.06
C LEU A 11 1.74 -9.47 4.49
N ARG A 12 2.45 -8.49 5.06
CA ARG A 12 2.89 -8.53 6.46
C ARG A 12 2.80 -7.16 7.12
N PRO A 13 2.81 -7.06 8.46
CA PRO A 13 2.99 -5.78 9.14
C PRO A 13 4.27 -5.08 8.64
N LEU A 14 4.18 -3.76 8.46
CA LEU A 14 5.35 -2.94 8.17
C LEU A 14 6.14 -2.76 9.46
N ASP A 15 7.47 -2.87 9.39
CA ASP A 15 8.37 -2.66 10.53
C ASP A 15 9.21 -1.39 10.31
N VAL A 16 9.69 -0.79 11.40
CA VAL A 16 10.62 0.35 11.31
C VAL A 16 11.93 -0.08 10.63
N SER A 17 12.33 -1.35 10.73
CA SER A 17 13.47 -1.90 10.00
C SER A 17 13.32 -1.84 8.48
N ASP A 18 12.08 -1.71 7.97
CA ASP A 18 11.79 -1.57 6.54
C ASP A 18 11.99 -0.12 6.03
N ALA A 19 12.45 0.80 6.87
CA ALA A 19 12.55 2.22 6.54
C ALA A 19 13.32 2.50 5.25
N ASP A 20 14.43 1.81 5.02
CA ASP A 20 15.20 2.00 3.79
C ASP A 20 14.45 1.56 2.54
N ASP A 21 13.55 0.58 2.65
CA ASP A 21 12.73 0.11 1.55
C ASP A 21 11.52 1.03 1.33
N PHE A 22 10.79 1.40 2.39
CA PHE A 22 9.60 2.26 2.22
C PHE A 22 9.92 3.71 1.86
N MET A 23 11.11 4.20 2.21
CA MET A 23 11.56 5.51 1.73
C MET A 23 11.58 5.59 0.20
N LYS A 24 11.84 4.49 -0.51
CA LYS A 24 11.92 4.47 -1.98
C LYS A 24 10.62 4.89 -2.65
N TRP A 25 9.46 4.71 -2.01
CA TRP A 25 8.17 5.15 -2.56
C TRP A 25 7.53 6.29 -1.78
N TYR A 26 7.87 6.51 -0.50
CA TYR A 26 7.40 7.68 0.24
C TYR A 26 8.05 8.99 -0.22
N SER A 27 9.27 8.94 -0.75
CA SER A 27 9.94 10.11 -1.33
C SER A 27 9.83 10.19 -2.87
N ASP A 28 9.11 9.26 -3.50
CA ASP A 28 8.89 9.28 -4.94
C ASP A 28 7.72 10.18 -5.28
N GLU A 29 7.99 11.32 -5.92
CA GLU A 29 6.97 12.28 -6.35
C GLU A 29 5.90 11.65 -7.25
N LYS A 30 6.26 10.64 -8.05
CA LYS A 30 5.30 9.92 -8.89
C LYS A 30 4.30 9.13 -8.05
N VAL A 31 4.70 8.72 -6.85
CA VAL A 31 3.87 7.96 -5.91
C VAL A 31 3.07 8.90 -5.01
N SER A 32 3.72 9.92 -4.43
CA SER A 32 3.07 10.86 -3.51
C SER A 32 1.99 11.70 -4.19
N ALA A 33 2.12 12.01 -5.49
CA ALA A 33 1.12 12.74 -6.27
C ALA A 33 -0.30 12.12 -6.24
N PHE A 34 -0.42 10.85 -5.85
CA PHE A 34 -1.70 10.16 -5.77
C PHE A 34 -2.15 9.83 -4.35
N CYS A 35 -1.32 10.02 -3.33
CA CYS A 35 -1.60 9.59 -1.97
C CYS A 35 -2.06 10.76 -1.07
N SER A 36 -2.58 10.41 0.11
CA SER A 36 -3.13 11.38 1.09
C SER A 36 -2.10 12.30 1.73
N TRP A 37 -0.82 12.01 1.52
CA TRP A 37 0.30 12.63 2.21
C TRP A 37 1.19 13.31 1.17
N ASP A 38 1.72 14.47 1.55
CA ASP A 38 2.73 15.15 0.77
C ASP A 38 4.04 14.34 0.75
N THR A 39 4.90 14.62 -0.24
CA THR A 39 6.22 14.01 -0.33
C THR A 39 7.01 14.32 0.94
N PHE A 40 7.44 13.29 1.66
CA PHE A 40 8.25 13.50 2.86
C PHE A 40 9.63 14.05 2.48
N THR A 41 9.98 15.21 3.02
CA THR A 41 11.25 15.89 2.75
C THR A 41 12.41 15.35 3.60
N SER A 42 12.12 14.61 4.67
CA SER A 42 13.13 13.92 5.49
C SER A 42 12.73 12.48 5.80
N LYS A 43 13.75 11.63 5.95
CA LYS A 43 13.60 10.22 6.32
C LYS A 43 12.95 10.09 7.70
N GLU A 44 13.34 10.95 8.62
CA GLU A 44 12.84 10.98 9.99
C GLU A 44 11.35 11.28 10.03
N ALA A 45 10.86 12.21 9.21
CA ALA A 45 9.43 12.54 9.13
C ALA A 45 8.61 11.39 8.57
N ALA A 46 9.12 10.68 7.55
CA ALA A 46 8.45 9.50 7.00
C ALA A 46 8.42 8.34 8.01
N ILE A 47 9.52 8.09 8.72
CA ILE A 47 9.58 7.07 9.78
C ILE A 47 8.58 7.42 10.89
N GLN A 48 8.55 8.68 11.32
CA GLN A 48 7.62 9.12 12.36
C GLN A 48 6.17 8.92 11.93
N TYR A 49 5.83 9.28 10.68
CA TYR A 49 4.50 9.01 10.11
C TYR A 49 4.14 7.52 10.15
N VAL A 50 5.08 6.65 9.76
CA VAL A 50 4.89 5.20 9.79
C VAL A 50 4.66 4.70 11.22
N VAL A 51 5.47 5.13 12.18
CA VAL A 51 5.35 4.74 13.59
C VAL A 51 4.00 5.18 14.17
N ASP A 52 3.54 6.39 13.83
CA ASP A 52 2.33 6.96 14.43
C ASP A 52 1.03 6.50 13.74
N ASN A 53 1.06 6.27 12.42
CA ASN A 53 -0.15 6.08 11.62
C ASN A 53 -0.23 4.72 10.93
N VAL A 54 0.90 4.07 10.62
CA VAL A 54 0.93 2.85 9.82
C VAL A 54 1.04 1.62 10.71
N ILE A 55 2.04 1.57 11.59
CA ILE A 55 2.29 0.43 12.48
C ILE A 55 1.10 0.17 13.44
N PRO A 56 0.48 1.18 14.07
CA PRO A 56 -0.64 0.95 14.98
C PRO A 56 -1.93 0.55 14.26
N HIS A 57 -1.99 0.73 12.93
CA HIS A 57 -3.21 0.52 12.16
C HIS A 57 -3.38 -0.97 11.83
N PRO A 58 -4.38 -1.66 12.41
CA PRO A 58 -4.49 -3.12 12.35
C PRO A 58 -4.65 -3.68 10.94
N TRP A 59 -5.14 -2.84 10.02
CA TRP A 59 -5.38 -3.18 8.63
C TRP A 59 -4.44 -2.48 7.65
N HIS A 60 -3.28 -1.99 8.12
CA HIS A 60 -2.21 -1.51 7.26
C HIS A 60 -1.12 -2.58 7.16
N LYS A 61 -0.80 -3.03 5.95
CA LYS A 61 0.22 -4.05 5.68
C LYS A 61 1.15 -3.62 4.57
N ALA A 62 2.40 -4.06 4.64
CA ALA A 62 3.35 -3.99 3.55
C ALA A 62 2.96 -5.02 2.48
N ILE A 63 3.06 -4.61 1.21
CA ILE A 63 3.04 -5.52 0.06
C ILE A 63 4.49 -5.92 -0.18
N CYS A 64 4.80 -7.20 -0.02
CA CYS A 64 6.16 -7.70 -0.13
C CYS A 64 6.33 -8.58 -1.36
N VAL A 65 7.43 -8.39 -2.09
CA VAL A 65 7.88 -9.23 -3.19
C VAL A 65 9.20 -9.86 -2.77
N SER A 66 9.27 -11.19 -2.78
CA SER A 66 10.47 -11.93 -2.32
C SER A 66 10.93 -11.50 -0.92
N GLY A 67 9.98 -11.22 -0.02
CA GLY A 67 10.22 -10.79 1.37
C GLY A 67 10.57 -9.30 1.55
N ARG A 68 10.77 -8.55 0.48
CA ARG A 68 11.06 -7.11 0.53
C ARG A 68 9.80 -6.29 0.32
N PRO A 69 9.52 -5.27 1.14
CA PRO A 69 8.34 -4.45 0.95
C PRO A 69 8.55 -3.55 -0.27
N VAL A 70 7.55 -3.51 -1.14
CA VAL A 70 7.54 -2.75 -2.41
C VAL A 70 6.35 -1.78 -2.47
N GLY A 71 5.61 -1.67 -1.38
CA GLY A 71 4.36 -0.92 -1.29
C GLY A 71 3.62 -1.21 0.00
N SER A 72 2.43 -0.66 0.13
CA SER A 72 1.55 -0.94 1.26
C SER A 72 0.08 -0.95 0.85
N ILE A 73 -0.75 -1.60 1.68
CA ILE A 73 -2.20 -1.65 1.57
C ILE A 73 -2.80 -1.30 2.92
N SER A 74 -3.87 -0.50 2.92
CA SER A 74 -4.59 -0.07 4.11
C SER A 74 -6.09 -0.23 3.92
N VAL A 75 -6.80 -0.69 4.95
CA VAL A 75 -8.27 -0.74 4.95
C VAL A 75 -8.85 0.11 6.08
N SER A 76 -9.54 1.19 5.72
CA SER A 76 -10.15 2.12 6.65
C SER A 76 -11.67 1.97 6.63
N PRO A 77 -12.30 1.37 7.66
CA PRO A 77 -13.75 1.24 7.71
C PRO A 77 -14.42 2.61 7.86
N PHE A 78 -15.57 2.80 7.21
CA PHE A 78 -16.40 3.97 7.45
C PHE A 78 -17.06 3.89 8.83
N THR A 79 -17.48 5.03 9.38
CA THR A 79 -18.14 5.09 10.69
C THR A 79 -19.65 5.30 10.54
N GLY A 80 -20.40 5.13 11.64
CA GLY A 80 -21.84 5.38 11.66
C GLY A 80 -22.66 4.44 10.77
N ARG A 81 -23.50 5.00 9.91
CA ARG A 81 -24.44 4.24 9.06
C ARG A 81 -23.73 3.41 7.98
N ASP A 82 -22.51 3.78 7.62
CA ASP A 82 -21.73 3.16 6.56
C ASP A 82 -20.68 2.15 7.06
N LYS A 83 -20.75 1.71 8.32
CA LYS A 83 -19.81 0.74 8.91
C LYS A 83 -19.64 -0.59 8.16
N CYS A 84 -20.57 -0.91 7.25
CA CYS A 84 -20.49 -2.07 6.38
C CYS A 84 -19.59 -1.85 5.15
N ARG A 85 -19.07 -0.64 4.97
CA ARG A 85 -18.20 -0.22 3.89
C ARG A 85 -16.80 0.06 4.45
N ALA A 86 -15.78 -0.13 3.65
CA ALA A 86 -14.43 0.31 3.96
C ALA A 86 -13.76 0.89 2.70
N GLU A 87 -12.89 1.86 2.92
CA GLU A 87 -11.95 2.35 1.93
C GLU A 87 -10.72 1.44 1.95
N VAL A 88 -10.36 0.87 0.81
CA VAL A 88 -9.13 0.15 0.59
C VAL A 88 -8.21 1.06 -0.22
N GLY A 89 -7.09 1.46 0.39
CA GLY A 89 -6.00 2.17 -0.27
C GLY A 89 -4.83 1.24 -0.49
N TYR A 90 -4.15 1.33 -1.64
CA TYR A 90 -2.84 0.71 -1.81
C TYR A 90 -1.87 1.63 -2.54
N VAL A 91 -0.58 1.43 -2.28
CA VAL A 91 0.54 2.12 -2.90
C VAL A 91 1.59 1.10 -3.30
N VAL A 92 2.19 1.26 -4.47
CA VAL A 92 3.28 0.41 -4.97
C VAL A 92 4.36 1.34 -5.51
N ALA A 93 5.62 1.03 -5.20
CA ALA A 93 6.78 1.75 -5.70
C ALA A 93 6.79 1.79 -7.24
N SER A 94 7.17 2.92 -7.83
CA SER A 94 7.10 3.12 -9.28
C SER A 94 7.94 2.11 -10.08
N ASP A 95 9.06 1.65 -9.51
CA ASP A 95 9.90 0.59 -10.06
C ASP A 95 9.17 -0.75 -10.30
N TYR A 96 8.03 -0.96 -9.65
CA TYR A 96 7.24 -2.19 -9.71
C TYR A 96 5.95 -2.04 -10.53
N TRP A 97 5.73 -0.87 -11.13
CA TRP A 97 4.57 -0.64 -11.99
C TRP A 97 4.67 -1.45 -13.29
N GLY A 98 3.53 -1.97 -13.75
CA GLY A 98 3.46 -2.81 -14.96
C GLY A 98 4.05 -4.21 -14.82
N LYS A 99 4.42 -4.65 -13.60
CA LYS A 99 5.00 -5.98 -13.31
C LYS A 99 4.00 -6.99 -12.73
N GLY A 100 2.71 -6.67 -12.72
CA GLY A 100 1.63 -7.56 -12.25
C GLY A 100 1.35 -7.53 -10.75
N ILE A 101 2.05 -6.70 -9.98
CA ILE A 101 1.85 -6.54 -8.51
C ILE A 101 0.62 -5.67 -8.20
N ALA A 102 0.22 -4.81 -9.14
CA ALA A 102 -1.04 -4.06 -9.12
C ALA A 102 -1.81 -4.35 -10.42
N PRO A 103 -3.16 -4.34 -10.40
CA PRO A 103 -3.96 -4.50 -11.62
C PRO A 103 -3.56 -3.42 -12.63
N GLY A 104 -2.95 -3.85 -13.73
CA GLY A 104 -2.61 -2.94 -14.82
C GLY A 104 -3.89 -2.44 -15.47
N GLY A 105 -4.29 -1.21 -15.16
CA GLY A 105 -5.11 -0.44 -16.08
C GLY A 105 -4.29 -0.24 -17.36
N GLU A 106 -4.91 -0.48 -18.50
CA GLU A 106 -4.31 -0.44 -19.84
C GLU A 106 -3.87 0.98 -20.28
N ASN A 107 -3.90 1.93 -19.33
CA ASN A 107 -3.47 3.32 -19.48
C ASN A 107 -2.42 3.58 -18.40
N GLY A 108 -1.15 3.71 -18.80
CA GLY A 108 0.02 3.83 -17.92
C GLY A 108 0.03 5.07 -17.02
N GLY A 109 -0.80 5.08 -15.97
CA GLY A 109 -0.86 6.19 -15.02
C GLY A 109 -1.97 6.05 -13.98
N GLU A 110 -2.01 4.95 -13.22
CA GLU A 110 -2.93 4.78 -12.09
C GLU A 110 -2.30 3.84 -11.05
N ARG A 111 -2.36 4.06 -9.73
CA ARG A 111 -2.81 5.18 -8.89
C ARG A 111 -2.54 4.70 -7.45
N CYS A 112 -2.37 5.60 -6.49
CA CYS A 112 -2.83 5.29 -5.12
C CYS A 112 -4.36 5.06 -5.28
N VAL A 113 -4.82 3.81 -5.41
CA VAL A 113 -6.23 3.55 -5.68
C VAL A 113 -6.94 3.44 -4.35
N ARG A 114 -7.83 4.39 -4.10
CA ARG A 114 -8.81 4.36 -3.03
C ARG A 114 -10.09 3.75 -3.59
N GLY A 115 -10.35 2.50 -3.24
CA GLY A 115 -11.58 1.79 -3.61
C GLY A 115 -12.49 1.61 -2.42
N VAL A 116 -13.78 1.94 -2.54
CA VAL A 116 -14.77 1.58 -1.53
C VAL A 116 -15.28 0.17 -1.80
N GLY A 117 -14.87 -0.80 -0.98
CA GLY A 117 -15.25 -2.20 -1.11
C GLY A 117 -16.39 -2.60 -0.17
N ASN A 118 -17.27 -3.49 -0.64
CA ASN A 118 -18.23 -4.19 0.23
C ASN A 118 -17.56 -5.44 0.82
N TRP A 119 -17.71 -5.65 2.13
CA TRP A 119 -16.97 -6.65 2.93
C TRP A 119 -17.19 -8.11 2.46
N SER A 120 -18.28 -8.38 1.75
CA SER A 120 -18.68 -9.72 1.29
C SER A 120 -17.79 -10.33 0.20
N GLY A 121 -17.07 -9.54 -0.61
CA GLY A 121 -16.26 -10.03 -1.73
C GLY A 121 -14.87 -10.58 -1.36
N TRP A 122 -14.38 -10.28 -0.15
CA TRP A 122 -12.98 -10.49 0.23
C TRP A 122 -12.72 -11.70 1.14
N ARG A 123 -13.77 -12.49 1.45
CA ARG A 123 -13.67 -13.72 2.27
C ARG A 123 -12.67 -14.77 1.75
N ARG A 124 -12.24 -14.68 0.49
CA ARG A 124 -11.29 -15.63 -0.12
C ARG A 124 -9.82 -15.34 0.23
N TRP A 125 -9.49 -14.13 0.67
CA TRP A 125 -8.11 -13.68 0.95
C TRP A 125 -7.85 -13.49 2.45
N TRP A 126 -8.74 -14.02 3.30
CA TRP A 126 -8.63 -13.93 4.76
C TRP A 126 -9.11 -15.23 5.43
N PRO A 127 -8.48 -15.69 6.52
CA PRO A 127 -8.96 -16.82 7.33
C PRO A 127 -10.26 -16.54 8.09
#